data_AF-A0A1B9EA31-F1
#
_entry.id   AF-A0A1B9EA31-F1
#
_cell.length_a   1.000
_cell.length_b   1.000
_cell.length_c   1.000
_cell.angle_alpha   90.00
_cell.angle_beta   90.00
_cell.angle_gamma   90.00
#
_symmetry.space_group_name_H-M   'P 1'
#
loop_
_entity.id
_entity.type
_entity.pdbx_description
1 polymer ?
#
loop_
_entity_poly.entity_id
_entity_poly.type
_entity_poly.pdbx_seq_one_letter_code
_entity_poly.pdbx_strand_id
1 'polypeptide(L)'
;MKKYTLLFFVLITIPVFSQDSDLTMYFENKETVSFEQYDLIKDINRFYPDILVSKRIKNNYKTTFKEKEILTSDFIYDLPKDCEYYFVSIDNNSHSLNYSYMLSDKTSISGSVKKFNGKFIRTVYKSKNNIRIIQFYIDGKLIHEYSN
;
A
#
# COMPACT_ATOMS: atom_id res chain seq x y z
N MET A 1 -0.95 67.50 15.88
CA MET A 1 -1.03 66.10 16.39
C MET A 1 -2.09 65.36 15.60
N LYS A 2 -1.92 64.05 15.36
CA LYS A 2 -2.82 63.16 14.59
C LYS A 2 -2.68 63.41 13.07
N LYS A 3 -2.06 62.53 12.28
CA LYS A 3 -2.78 61.58 11.42
C LYS A 3 -1.92 60.40 10.90
N TYR A 4 -0.61 60.37 11.17
CA TYR A 4 0.30 59.37 10.57
C TYR A 4 0.53 58.12 11.43
N THR A 5 0.10 58.12 12.69
CA THR A 5 0.32 56.99 13.62
C THR A 5 -0.55 55.78 13.29
N LEU A 6 -1.70 55.98 12.63
CA LEU A 6 -2.63 54.89 12.30
C LEU A 6 -2.09 54.00 11.15
N LEU A 7 -1.38 54.59 10.18
CA LEU A 7 -0.85 53.86 9.03
C LEU A 7 0.25 52.86 9.42
N PHE A 8 1.01 53.18 10.47
CA PHE A 8 2.09 52.32 10.97
C PHE A 8 1.58 51.09 11.74
N PHE A 9 0.35 51.13 12.26
CA PHE A 9 -0.25 50.01 13.00
C PHE A 9 -0.82 48.93 12.07
N VAL A 10 -1.21 49.29 10.84
CA VAL A 10 -1.75 48.34 9.85
C VAL A 10 -0.66 47.47 9.24
N LEU A 11 0.58 47.95 9.18
CA LEU A 11 1.70 47.17 8.61
C LEU A 11 2.27 46.09 9.56
N ILE A 12 1.97 46.14 10.86
CA ILE A 12 2.47 45.20 11.87
C ILE A 12 1.39 44.16 12.24
N THR A 13 0.16 44.32 11.75
CA THR A 13 -0.95 43.38 11.95
C THR A 13 -1.16 42.53 10.71
N ILE A 14 -0.09 41.91 10.21
CA ILE A 14 -0.25 40.71 9.40
C ILE A 14 -0.41 39.59 10.43
N PRO A 15 -1.60 39.00 10.62
CA PRO A 15 -1.66 37.78 11.38
C PRO A 15 -0.84 36.75 10.60
N VAL A 16 0.30 36.37 11.15
CA VAL A 16 1.08 35.21 10.72
C VAL A 16 0.28 33.97 11.12
N PHE A 17 -0.87 33.78 10.48
CA PHE A 17 -1.44 32.46 10.30
C PHE A 17 -0.82 31.92 9.03
N SER A 18 0.48 31.63 9.10
CA SER A 18 1.05 30.68 8.16
C SER A 18 0.34 29.38 8.43
N GLN A 19 -0.53 28.99 7.52
CA GLN A 19 -1.27 27.72 7.54
C GLN A 19 -0.31 26.56 7.20
N ASP A 20 0.90 26.59 7.74
CA ASP A 20 1.95 25.59 7.52
C ASP A 20 1.74 24.35 8.38
N SER A 21 0.73 24.30 9.26
CA SER A 21 0.49 23.13 10.11
C SER A 21 0.20 21.84 9.33
N ASP A 22 -0.16 21.98 8.05
CA ASP A 22 -0.63 20.89 7.20
C ASP A 22 0.27 20.63 5.98
N LEU A 23 1.56 21.03 6.03
CA LEU A 23 2.51 20.59 5.00
C LEU A 23 2.64 19.06 5.04
N THR A 24 2.01 18.42 4.06
CA THR A 24 2.06 16.97 3.90
C THR A 24 3.30 16.61 3.09
N MET A 25 4.25 15.91 3.68
CA MET A 25 5.42 15.37 2.98
C MET A 25 5.28 13.86 2.82
N TYR A 26 5.62 13.36 1.64
CA TYR A 26 5.67 11.93 1.34
C TYR A 26 7.13 11.53 1.24
N PHE A 27 7.53 10.55 2.04
CA PHE A 27 8.89 10.00 1.98
C PHE A 27 8.87 8.49 2.06
N GLU A 28 9.87 7.90 1.42
CA GLU A 28 10.03 6.46 1.31
C GLU A 28 11.24 6.04 2.14
N ASN A 29 11.07 5.06 3.02
CA ASN A 29 12.18 4.54 3.80
C ASN A 29 12.31 3.02 3.63
N LYS A 30 13.55 2.54 3.45
CA LYS A 30 13.85 1.11 3.37
C LYS A 30 14.08 0.58 4.77
N GLU A 31 13.20 -0.31 5.20
CA GLU A 31 13.18 -0.82 6.57
C GLU A 31 13.10 -2.36 6.57
N THR A 32 13.36 -2.95 7.73
CA THR A 32 13.12 -4.39 7.93
C THR A 32 11.64 -4.60 8.21
N VAL A 33 11.09 -5.73 7.76
CA VAL A 33 9.69 -6.09 8.00
C VAL A 33 9.39 -6.09 9.51
N SER A 34 8.30 -5.43 9.90
CA SER A 34 7.86 -5.45 11.30
C SER A 34 7.31 -6.83 11.69
N PHE A 35 7.29 -7.16 12.98
CA PHE A 35 6.73 -8.44 13.43
C PHE A 35 5.27 -8.64 13.01
N GLU A 36 4.45 -7.59 13.08
CA GLU A 36 3.04 -7.64 12.69
C GLU A 36 2.86 -7.93 11.19
N GLN A 37 3.65 -7.28 10.33
CA GLN A 37 3.63 -7.53 8.88
C GLN A 37 4.10 -8.94 8.54
N TYR A 38 5.12 -9.41 9.26
CA TYR A 38 5.62 -10.77 9.11
C TYR A 38 4.56 -11.81 9.49
N ASP A 39 3.88 -11.62 10.62
CA ASP A 39 2.82 -12.52 11.09
C ASP A 39 1.63 -12.54 10.13
N LEU A 40 1.21 -11.39 9.61
CA LEU A 40 0.18 -11.31 8.58
C LEU A 40 0.56 -12.13 7.35
N ILE A 41 1.76 -11.95 6.82
CA ILE A 41 2.22 -12.66 5.62
C ILE A 41 2.32 -14.15 5.88
N LYS A 42 2.77 -14.56 7.06
CA LYS A 42 2.86 -15.95 7.46
C LYS A 42 1.48 -16.60 7.54
N ASP A 43 0.50 -15.90 8.12
CA ASP A 43 -0.89 -16.35 8.17
C ASP A 43 -1.51 -16.46 6.77
N ILE A 44 -1.29 -15.47 5.91
CA ILE A 44 -1.76 -15.48 4.51
C ILE A 44 -1.13 -16.66 3.75
N ASN A 45 0.18 -16.87 3.89
CA ASN A 45 0.90 -17.95 3.21
C ASN A 45 0.43 -19.36 3.60
N ARG A 46 -0.19 -19.51 4.76
CA ARG A 46 -0.81 -20.79 5.16
C ARG A 46 -1.91 -21.22 4.19
N PHE A 47 -2.65 -20.26 3.64
CA PHE A 47 -3.75 -20.50 2.69
C PHE A 47 -3.35 -20.25 1.24
N TYR A 48 -2.40 -19.34 1.01
CA TYR A 48 -1.96 -18.88 -0.31
C TYR A 48 -0.42 -18.88 -0.40
N PRO A 49 0.20 -20.07 -0.50
CA PRO A 49 1.67 -20.23 -0.47
C PRO A 49 2.38 -19.72 -1.73
N ASP A 50 1.62 -19.29 -2.74
CA ASP A 50 2.13 -18.74 -3.99
C ASP A 50 2.63 -17.29 -3.87
N ILE A 51 2.36 -16.62 -2.75
CA ILE A 51 2.80 -15.24 -2.49
C ILE A 51 4.16 -15.25 -1.78
N LEU A 52 5.20 -14.81 -2.49
CA LEU A 52 6.57 -14.77 -1.94
C LEU A 52 6.69 -13.88 -0.69
N VAL A 53 7.54 -14.30 0.24
CA VAL A 53 7.88 -13.55 1.47
C VAL A 53 9.24 -12.89 1.32
N SER A 54 9.34 -11.58 1.56
CA SER A 54 10.62 -10.86 1.68
C SER A 54 10.86 -10.40 3.10
N LYS A 55 12.14 -10.25 3.48
CA LYS A 55 12.59 -9.67 4.75
C LYS A 55 12.78 -8.16 4.69
N ARG A 56 12.73 -7.57 3.49
CA ARG A 56 12.97 -6.15 3.25
C ARG A 56 11.72 -5.49 2.70
N ILE A 57 11.38 -4.34 3.26
CA ILE A 57 10.24 -3.53 2.82
C ILE A 57 10.66 -2.08 2.60
N LYS A 58 9.83 -1.40 1.84
CA LYS A 58 9.86 0.03 1.59
C LYS A 58 8.57 0.60 2.15
N ASN A 59 8.67 1.31 3.27
CA ASN A 59 7.54 1.97 3.89
C ASN A 59 7.35 3.34 3.25
N ASN A 60 6.16 3.57 2.70
CA ASN A 60 5.75 4.85 2.16
C ASN A 60 5.02 5.60 3.27
N TYR A 61 5.57 6.71 3.72
CA TYR A 61 5.03 7.49 4.82
C TYR A 61 4.34 8.74 4.31
N LYS A 62 3.24 9.09 4.97
CA LYS A 62 2.65 10.43 4.94
C LYS A 62 2.99 11.09 6.26
N THR A 63 3.74 12.19 6.22
CA THR A 63 3.98 12.99 7.42
C THR A 63 3.32 14.35 7.28
N THR A 64 2.71 14.80 8.36
CA THR A 64 2.49 16.22 8.64
C THR A 64 3.52 16.65 9.69
N PHE A 65 3.55 17.93 10.07
CA PHE A 65 4.42 18.40 11.17
C PHE A 65 4.10 17.78 12.54
N LYS A 66 2.99 17.03 12.67
CA LYS A 66 2.51 16.44 13.94
C LYS A 66 2.45 14.92 13.92
N GLU A 67 2.22 14.32 12.76
CA GLU A 67 1.89 12.90 12.65
C GLU A 67 2.67 12.25 11.51
N LYS A 68 3.12 11.01 11.73
CA LYS A 68 3.78 10.17 10.73
C LYS A 68 2.96 8.89 10.59
N GLU A 69 2.33 8.71 9.44
CA GLU A 69 1.46 7.58 9.11
C GLU A 69 2.11 6.73 8.02
N ILE A 70 2.09 5.41 8.16
CA ILE A 70 2.47 4.49 7.07
C ILE A 70 1.28 4.41 6.11
N LEU A 71 1.48 4.70 4.83
CA LEU A 71 0.45 4.52 3.81
C LEU A 71 0.44 3.09 3.28
N THR A 72 1.61 2.62 2.86
CA THR A 72 1.80 1.27 2.36
C THR A 72 3.20 0.78 2.71
N SER A 73 3.32 -0.54 2.77
CA SER A 73 4.60 -1.23 2.93
C SER A 73 4.82 -2.12 1.72
N ASP A 74 5.69 -1.67 0.81
CA ASP A 74 5.99 -2.37 -0.43
C ASP A 74 7.15 -3.33 -0.19
N PHE A 75 6.98 -4.60 -0.55
CA PHE A 75 8.01 -5.61 -0.36
C PHE A 75 9.05 -5.53 -1.47
N ILE A 76 10.33 -5.63 -1.06
CA ILE A 76 11.46 -5.61 -1.98
C ILE A 76 11.87 -7.06 -2.24
N TYR A 77 11.72 -7.51 -3.48
CA TYR A 77 12.14 -8.85 -3.92
C TYR A 77 13.24 -8.75 -4.96
N ASP A 78 14.07 -9.79 -5.01
CA ASP A 78 14.78 -10.11 -6.25
C ASP A 78 13.73 -10.60 -7.26
N LEU A 79 13.79 -10.09 -8.49
CA LEU A 79 12.80 -10.42 -9.52
C LEU A 79 12.81 -11.94 -9.78
N PRO A 80 11.66 -12.64 -9.62
CA PRO A 80 11.58 -14.06 -9.93
C PRO A 80 11.90 -14.30 -11.41
N LYS A 81 12.59 -15.40 -11.72
CA LYS A 81 13.06 -15.71 -13.09
C LYS A 81 11.93 -15.76 -14.12
N ASP A 82 10.74 -16.17 -13.70
CA ASP A 82 9.58 -16.35 -14.58
C ASP A 82 8.67 -15.11 -14.62
N CYS A 83 9.11 -13.98 -14.03
CA CYS A 83 8.34 -12.74 -13.94
C CYS A 83 9.07 -11.59 -14.65
N GLU A 84 8.33 -10.79 -15.41
CA GLU A 84 8.80 -9.50 -15.93
C GLU A 84 8.76 -8.42 -14.84
N TYR A 85 7.77 -8.49 -13.95
CA TYR A 85 7.75 -7.72 -12.70
C TYR A 85 7.01 -8.50 -11.62
N TYR A 86 7.35 -8.21 -10.36
CA TYR A 86 6.70 -8.79 -9.20
C TYR A 86 6.60 -7.74 -8.09
N PHE A 87 5.38 -7.44 -7.68
CA PHE A 87 5.08 -6.41 -6.68
C PHE A 87 4.11 -6.96 -5.64
N VAL A 88 4.43 -6.75 -4.37
CA VAL A 88 3.55 -7.04 -3.24
C VAL A 88 3.61 -5.86 -2.30
N SER A 89 2.46 -5.44 -1.79
CA SER A 89 2.35 -4.39 -0.78
C SER A 89 1.33 -4.76 0.29
N ILE A 90 1.54 -4.25 1.49
CA ILE A 90 0.56 -4.28 2.58
C ILE A 90 -0.01 -2.88 2.75
N ASP A 91 -1.33 -2.80 2.96
CA ASP A 91 -2.02 -1.54 3.24
C ASP A 91 -1.73 -1.00 4.65
N ASN A 92 -2.06 0.27 4.86
CA ASN A 92 -2.04 0.83 6.21
C ASN A 92 -2.97 -0.01 7.12
N ASN A 93 -2.47 -0.33 8.31
CA ASN A 93 -3.07 -1.22 9.31
C ASN A 93 -2.95 -2.73 9.05
N SER A 94 -2.19 -3.21 8.05
CA SER A 94 -1.93 -4.66 7.91
C SER A 94 -3.18 -5.53 7.74
N HIS A 95 -4.23 -5.01 7.10
CA HIS A 95 -5.50 -5.74 6.90
C HIS A 95 -5.60 -6.37 5.51
N SER A 96 -4.89 -5.82 4.53
CA SER A 96 -4.82 -6.34 3.19
C SER A 96 -3.41 -6.42 2.64
N LEU A 97 -3.16 -7.51 1.92
CA LEU A 97 -1.99 -7.72 1.10
C LEU A 97 -2.43 -7.64 -0.35
N ASN A 98 -1.86 -6.70 -1.10
CA ASN A 98 -2.09 -6.53 -2.52
C ASN A 98 -0.88 -7.08 -3.28
N TYR A 99 -1.11 -7.75 -4.39
CA TYR A 99 -0.04 -8.27 -5.23
C TYR A 99 -0.36 -8.04 -6.70
N SER A 100 0.69 -7.85 -7.49
CA SER A 100 0.62 -7.74 -8.94
C SER A 100 1.92 -8.24 -9.53
N TYR A 101 1.83 -9.15 -10.49
CA TYR A 101 2.99 -9.68 -11.19
C TYR A 101 2.61 -10.05 -12.62
N MET A 102 3.61 -10.03 -13.49
CA MET A 102 3.44 -10.46 -14.87
C MET A 102 4.45 -11.54 -15.18
N LEU A 103 3.96 -12.67 -15.68
CA LEU A 103 4.80 -13.78 -16.09
C LEU A 103 5.50 -13.46 -17.42
N SER A 104 6.60 -14.15 -17.71
CA SER A 104 7.33 -13.99 -18.98
C SER A 104 6.50 -14.34 -20.23
N ASP A 105 5.38 -15.04 -20.06
CA ASP A 105 4.42 -15.34 -21.14
C ASP A 105 3.36 -14.25 -21.34
N LYS A 106 3.56 -13.08 -20.71
CA LYS A 106 2.66 -11.91 -20.67
C LYS A 106 1.32 -12.13 -19.97
N THR A 107 1.21 -13.18 -19.15
CA THR A 107 0.06 -13.32 -18.25
C THR A 107 0.20 -12.35 -17.09
N SER A 108 -0.74 -11.41 -16.99
CA SER A 108 -0.83 -10.47 -15.87
C SER A 108 -1.71 -11.08 -14.77
N ILE A 109 -1.20 -11.11 -13.55
CA ILE A 109 -1.90 -11.61 -12.38
C ILE A 109 -1.84 -10.54 -11.29
N SER A 110 -3.01 -10.08 -10.85
CA SER A 110 -3.12 -9.15 -9.74
C SER A 110 -4.20 -9.60 -8.77
N GLY A 111 -4.19 -9.04 -7.57
CA GLY A 111 -5.18 -9.42 -6.58
C GLY A 111 -4.93 -8.81 -5.21
N SER A 112 -5.81 -9.18 -4.30
CA SER A 112 -5.67 -8.82 -2.90
C SER A 112 -6.12 -9.97 -2.02
N VAL A 113 -5.49 -10.08 -0.84
CA VAL A 113 -5.89 -10.96 0.24
C VAL A 113 -6.24 -10.08 1.43
N LYS A 114 -7.43 -10.27 2.01
CA LYS A 114 -7.93 -9.50 3.15
C LYS A 114 -8.40 -10.43 4.26
N LYS A 115 -8.11 -10.06 5.50
CA LYS A 115 -8.68 -10.75 6.66
C LYS A 115 -10.02 -10.14 7.01
N PHE A 116 -11.09 -10.93 6.94
CA PHE A 116 -12.44 -10.49 7.28
C PHE A 116 -13.13 -11.55 8.14
N ASN A 117 -13.58 -11.16 9.33
CA ASN A 117 -14.26 -12.04 10.29
C ASN A 117 -13.51 -13.38 10.54
N GLY A 118 -12.19 -13.30 10.73
CA GLY A 118 -11.33 -14.46 10.96
C GLY A 118 -11.00 -15.31 9.74
N LYS A 119 -11.53 -14.99 8.55
CA LYS A 119 -11.27 -15.69 7.29
C LYS A 119 -10.41 -14.85 6.35
N PHE A 120 -9.67 -15.51 5.47
CA PHE A 120 -8.88 -14.88 4.42
C PHE A 120 -9.60 -14.93 3.08
N ILE A 121 -10.08 -13.76 2.65
CA ILE A 121 -10.73 -13.58 1.37
C ILE A 121 -9.67 -13.16 0.36
N ARG A 122 -9.55 -13.89 -0.75
CA ARG A 122 -8.64 -13.54 -1.85
C ARG A 122 -9.41 -13.32 -3.13
N THR A 123 -9.12 -12.21 -3.80
CA THR A 123 -9.60 -11.93 -5.16
C THR A 123 -8.40 -11.95 -6.11
N VAL A 124 -8.51 -12.70 -7.20
CA VAL A 124 -7.47 -12.82 -8.22
C VAL A 124 -8.03 -12.36 -9.55
N TYR A 125 -7.31 -11.48 -10.21
CA TYR A 125 -7.53 -11.06 -11.58
C TYR A 125 -6.41 -11.65 -12.42
N LYS A 126 -6.74 -12.44 -13.44
CA LYS A 126 -5.79 -12.98 -14.41
C LYS A 126 -6.18 -12.47 -15.79
N SER A 127 -5.21 -11.97 -16.53
CA SER A 127 -5.43 -11.47 -17.89
C SER A 127 -4.33 -11.98 -18.80
N LYS A 128 -4.73 -12.59 -19.92
CA LYS A 128 -3.83 -12.99 -21.00
C LYS A 128 -4.52 -12.78 -22.34
N ASN A 129 -3.96 -11.92 -23.18
CA ASN A 129 -4.57 -11.50 -24.44
C ASN A 129 -6.00 -10.98 -24.22
N ASN A 130 -7.01 -11.65 -24.80
CA ASN A 130 -8.42 -11.28 -24.67
C ASN A 130 -9.14 -12.02 -23.53
N ILE A 131 -8.47 -12.99 -22.88
CA ILE A 131 -9.06 -13.80 -21.81
C ILE A 131 -8.84 -13.07 -20.49
N ARG A 132 -9.93 -12.90 -19.73
CA ARG A 132 -9.89 -12.31 -18.39
C ARG A 132 -10.63 -13.21 -17.42
N ILE A 133 -9.96 -13.62 -16.37
CA ILE A 133 -10.49 -14.49 -15.32
C ILE A 133 -10.47 -13.73 -14.00
N ILE A 134 -11.59 -13.76 -13.29
CA ILE A 134 -11.71 -13.23 -11.93
C ILE A 134 -12.07 -14.40 -11.02
N GLN A 135 -11.25 -14.66 -10.01
CA GLN A 135 -11.42 -15.77 -9.08
C GLN A 135 -11.57 -15.24 -7.65
N PHE A 136 -12.50 -15.81 -6.91
CA PHE A 136 -12.76 -15.48 -5.50
C PHE A 136 -12.48 -16.70 -4.64
N TYR A 137 -11.67 -16.54 -3.60
CA TYR A 137 -11.30 -17.60 -2.68
C TYR A 137 -11.61 -17.20 -1.24
N ILE A 138 -11.94 -18.20 -0.44
CA ILE A 138 -12.03 -18.09 1.03
C ILE A 138 -11.16 -19.20 1.61
N ASP A 139 -10.19 -18.83 2.45
CA ASP A 139 -9.28 -19.77 3.14
C ASP A 139 -8.65 -20.79 2.18
N GLY A 140 -8.22 -20.36 0.99
CA GLY A 140 -7.61 -21.21 -0.03
C GLY A 140 -8.60 -21.94 -0.94
N LYS A 141 -9.89 -21.95 -0.62
CA LYS A 141 -10.92 -22.63 -1.42
C LYS A 141 -11.53 -21.68 -2.45
N LEU A 142 -11.52 -22.08 -3.73
CA LEU A 142 -12.20 -21.36 -4.80
C LEU A 142 -13.71 -21.39 -4.55
N ILE A 143 -14.32 -20.22 -4.48
CA ILE A 143 -15.76 -20.03 -4.28
C ILE A 143 -16.46 -19.73 -5.59
N HIS A 144 -15.85 -18.87 -6.41
CA HIS A 144 -16.43 -18.46 -7.68
C HIS A 144 -15.36 -18.06 -8.68
N GLU A 145 -15.65 -18.27 -9.95
CA GLU A 145 -14.83 -17.87 -11.08
C GLU A 145 -15.71 -17.25 -12.16
N TYR A 146 -15.30 -16.10 -12.66
CA TYR A 146 -15.86 -15.46 -13.85
C TYR A 146 -14.79 -15.44 -14.94
N SER A 147 -15.15 -15.80 -16.17
CA SER A 147 -14.28 -15.70 -17.34
C SER A 147 -15.03 -15.05 -18.49
N ASN A 148 -14.31 -14.24 -19.28
CA ASN A 148 -14.74 -13.75 -20.59
C ASN A 148 -13.76 -14.16 -21.67
#